data_AF-A0A969R5D8-F1
#
_entry.id   AF-A0A969R5D8-F1
#
_cell.length_a   1.000
_cell.length_b   1.000
_cell.length_c   1.000
_cell.angle_alpha   90.00
_cell.angle_beta   90.00
_cell.angle_gamma   90.00
#
_symmetry.space_group_name_H-M   'P 1'
#
loop_
_entity.id
_entity.type
_entity.pdbx_description
1 polymer ?
#
loop_
_entity_poly.entity_id
_entity_poly.type
_entity_poly.pdbx_seq_one_letter_code
_entity_poly.pdbx_strand_id
1 'polypeptide(L)'
;MNVLQRAAETDSDGEEETIAKRVRNQNVATRSQQTGYSLRSGNASGGRNLHYRPYTTRKERGIWDEKSRPAGYLDGTKRRVLTNTSSKMAKGDLVYECAGCKQYFSETDITLDHHQDWKTWIFGNAEPNGDGKISSAAAKEAYSDTSNLVAMCQPCNSKKNGPRDKYD
;
A
#
# COMPACT_ATOMS: atom_id res chain seq x y z
N MET A 1 17.49 -40.44 35.76
CA MET A 1 18.46 -40.01 36.80
C MET A 1 19.82 -39.81 36.12
N ASN A 2 20.65 -38.89 36.67
CA ASN A 2 21.94 -38.33 36.18
C ASN A 2 21.78 -37.22 35.11
N VAL A 3 21.98 -35.91 35.30
CA VAL A 3 22.74 -35.03 36.23
C VAL A 3 24.25 -34.87 35.91
N LEU A 4 24.59 -33.66 35.41
CA LEU A 4 25.87 -32.89 35.44
C LEU A 4 27.06 -33.43 34.60
N GLN A 5 27.98 -32.67 33.99
CA GLN A 5 28.55 -31.30 34.12
C GLN A 5 28.80 -30.71 32.70
N ARG A 6 28.80 -29.40 32.38
CA ARG A 6 29.37 -28.12 32.92
C ARG A 6 30.78 -27.79 32.39
N ALA A 7 30.90 -26.67 31.65
CA ALA A 7 32.04 -25.73 31.46
C ALA A 7 31.84 -25.02 30.09
N ALA A 8 32.13 -23.75 29.83
CA ALA A 8 32.52 -22.52 30.55
C ALA A 8 32.35 -21.39 29.48
N GLU A 9 31.95 -20.14 29.77
CA GLU A 9 32.79 -18.93 29.94
C GLU A 9 31.80 -17.76 29.65
N THR A 10 31.36 -16.95 30.62
CA THR A 10 31.88 -15.63 30.99
C THR A 10 32.27 -14.73 29.81
N ASP A 11 31.41 -13.77 29.49
CA ASP A 11 31.83 -12.44 29.06
C ASP A 11 30.95 -11.40 29.77
N SER A 12 31.63 -10.64 30.61
CA SER A 12 31.19 -9.48 31.37
C SER A 12 31.69 -8.24 30.64
N ASP A 13 30.82 -7.31 30.26
CA ASP A 13 31.11 -5.91 29.92
C ASP A 13 29.73 -5.23 29.81
N GLY A 14 29.35 -4.17 30.51
CA GLY A 14 30.09 -2.98 30.90
C GLY A 14 29.16 -1.80 30.56
N GLU A 15 28.57 -1.19 31.58
CA GLU A 15 27.82 0.07 31.44
C GLU A 15 28.75 1.23 31.09
N GLU A 16 28.11 2.31 30.62
CA GLU A 16 28.58 3.70 30.55
C GLU A 16 29.34 4.22 29.31
N GLU A 17 28.63 5.14 28.65
CA GLU A 17 29.04 6.54 28.42
C GLU A 17 30.21 6.82 27.45
N THR A 18 29.89 7.52 26.35
CA THR A 18 30.44 8.85 26.01
C THR A 18 30.35 9.11 24.50
N ILE A 19 29.43 9.97 24.06
CA ILE A 19 29.63 10.74 22.83
C ILE A 19 29.67 12.21 23.19
N ALA A 20 30.90 12.66 23.37
CA ALA A 20 31.29 14.03 23.55
C ALA A 20 31.05 14.87 22.27
N LYS A 21 30.48 16.06 22.50
CA LYS A 21 30.85 17.37 21.91
C LYS A 21 30.84 17.54 20.38
N ARG A 22 29.92 18.40 19.92
CA ARG A 22 30.29 19.75 19.39
C ARG A 22 29.04 20.67 19.31
N VAL A 23 28.93 21.64 20.23
CA VAL A 23 29.20 23.10 20.03
C VAL A 23 28.04 23.81 19.30
N ARG A 24 27.12 24.43 20.06
CA ARG A 24 26.98 25.88 20.38
C ARG A 24 26.39 26.76 19.26
N ASN A 25 25.22 27.34 19.53
CA ASN A 25 25.05 28.78 19.84
C ASN A 25 23.57 28.99 20.22
N GLN A 26 23.25 29.14 21.50
CA GLN A 26 23.02 30.44 22.16
C GLN A 26 22.18 31.41 21.30
N ASN A 27 20.91 31.58 21.68
CA ASN A 27 20.43 32.88 22.13
C ASN A 27 19.20 32.74 23.03
N VAL A 28 19.41 33.13 24.28
CA VAL A 28 18.40 33.43 25.29
C VAL A 28 17.79 34.78 24.94
N ALA A 29 16.46 34.88 24.86
CA ALA A 29 15.76 36.15 24.97
C ALA A 29 14.34 35.92 25.53
N THR A 30 14.33 35.86 26.85
CA THR A 30 13.40 36.52 27.78
C THR A 30 12.02 36.98 27.29
N ARG A 31 11.03 36.44 28.00
CA ARG A 31 9.63 36.85 28.18
C ARG A 31 9.54 38.30 28.71
N SER A 32 8.76 39.17 28.06
CA SER A 32 8.22 40.38 28.70
C SER A 32 6.79 40.72 28.20
N GLN A 33 5.91 40.78 29.20
CA GLN A 33 4.70 41.60 29.43
C GLN A 33 3.67 41.93 28.32
N GLN A 34 2.40 41.79 28.75
CA GLN A 34 1.15 42.20 28.12
C GLN A 34 0.95 43.72 28.00
N THR A 35 -0.02 44.04 27.14
CA THR A 35 -0.90 45.22 27.06
C THR A 35 -0.56 46.29 26.01
N GLY A 36 -1.55 46.56 25.15
CA GLY A 36 -1.52 47.64 24.16
C GLY A 36 -2.41 47.32 22.97
N TYR A 37 -3.72 47.54 23.10
CA TYR A 37 -4.62 47.59 21.95
C TYR A 37 -4.27 48.78 21.06
N SER A 38 -4.05 48.54 19.77
CA SER A 38 -4.10 49.55 18.71
C SER A 38 -4.70 48.91 17.47
N LEU A 39 -5.97 49.21 17.21
CA LEU A 39 -6.62 48.99 15.93
C LEU A 39 -6.04 50.00 14.93
N ARG A 40 -5.32 49.51 13.92
CA ARG A 40 -5.08 50.28 12.70
C ARG A 40 -5.16 49.37 11.48
N SER A 41 -6.29 49.51 10.80
CA SER A 41 -6.59 48.93 9.50
C SER A 41 -5.55 49.39 8.47
N GLY A 42 -4.99 48.45 7.71
CA GLY A 42 -4.02 48.71 6.67
C GLY A 42 -3.75 47.46 5.85
N ASN A 43 -4.43 47.35 4.71
CA ASN A 43 -4.26 46.32 3.70
C ASN A 43 -2.78 46.09 3.34
N ALA A 44 -2.29 44.88 3.57
CA ALA A 44 -1.15 44.33 2.86
C ALA A 44 -1.35 42.82 2.69
N SER A 45 -1.80 42.49 1.48
CA SER A 45 -1.86 41.17 0.88
C SER A 45 -0.62 40.34 1.22
N GLY A 46 -0.80 39.23 1.93
CA GLY A 46 0.33 38.40 2.32
C GLY A 46 -0.03 37.26 3.26
N GLY A 47 -1.27 36.76 3.19
CA GLY A 47 -1.62 35.47 3.78
C GLY A 47 -0.82 34.40 3.05
N ARG A 48 0.39 34.10 3.53
CA ARG A 48 1.01 32.81 3.26
C ARG A 48 0.06 31.81 3.87
N ASN A 49 -0.80 31.26 3.02
CA ASN A 49 -1.44 29.99 3.28
C ASN A 49 -0.33 29.09 3.80
N LEU A 50 -0.33 28.83 5.11
CA LEU A 50 0.22 27.60 5.65
C LEU A 50 -0.60 26.52 4.97
N HIS A 51 -0.18 26.17 3.75
CA HIS A 51 -0.57 24.93 3.12
C HIS A 51 -0.11 23.87 4.11
N TYR A 52 -1.04 23.42 4.93
CA TYR A 52 -0.96 22.12 5.56
C TYR A 52 -0.75 21.15 4.40
N ARG A 53 0.52 20.85 4.10
CA ARG A 53 0.86 19.69 3.29
C ARG A 53 0.45 18.52 4.16
N PRO A 54 -0.63 17.77 3.84
CA PRO A 54 -0.86 16.52 4.54
C PRO A 54 0.43 15.72 4.40
N TYR A 55 0.88 15.20 5.54
CA TYR A 55 2.07 14.37 5.71
C TYR A 55 2.32 13.60 4.40
N THR A 56 3.34 14.01 3.64
CA THR A 56 3.74 13.25 2.47
C THR A 56 4.17 11.90 3.03
N THR A 57 3.32 10.89 2.91
CA THR A 57 3.62 9.51 3.29
C THR A 57 4.84 9.11 2.47
N ARG A 58 6.02 9.29 3.08
CA ARG A 58 7.27 8.82 2.51
C ARG A 58 7.06 7.32 2.34
N LYS A 59 7.20 6.81 1.10
CA LYS A 59 7.00 5.38 0.81
C LYS A 59 7.82 4.57 1.82
N GLU A 60 7.13 3.95 2.76
CA GLU A 60 7.75 3.15 3.80
C GLU A 60 8.01 1.77 3.22
N ARG A 61 9.25 1.29 3.33
CA ARG A 61 9.64 0.04 2.70
C ARG A 61 8.84 -1.10 3.33
N GLY A 62 8.20 -1.91 2.50
CA GLY A 62 7.42 -3.07 2.95
C GLY A 62 6.02 -2.74 3.44
N ILE A 63 5.61 -1.47 3.45
CA ILE A 63 4.24 -1.04 3.72
C ILE A 63 3.59 -0.65 2.39
N TRP A 64 2.35 -1.07 2.18
CA TRP A 64 1.57 -0.66 1.02
C TRP A 64 1.17 0.81 1.15
N ASP A 65 1.35 1.60 0.10
CA ASP A 65 1.19 3.06 0.15
C ASP A 65 -0.26 3.55 -0.01
N GLU A 66 -1.22 2.62 -0.08
CA GLU A 66 -2.68 2.83 -0.23
C GLU A 66 -3.10 3.59 -1.50
N LYS A 67 -2.13 4.07 -2.30
CA LYS A 67 -2.35 4.91 -3.48
C LYS A 67 -2.14 4.12 -4.74
N SER A 68 -1.11 3.28 -4.77
CA SER A 68 -0.76 2.48 -5.93
C SER A 68 -1.34 1.08 -5.82
N ARG A 69 -1.71 0.50 -6.96
CA ARG A 69 -2.03 -0.93 -7.03
C ARG A 69 -0.82 -1.77 -6.62
N PRO A 70 -1.01 -2.88 -5.91
CA PRO A 70 0.06 -3.86 -5.73
C PRO A 70 0.65 -4.30 -7.08
N ALA A 71 1.96 -4.56 -7.07
CA ALA A 71 2.70 -4.89 -8.28
C ALA A 71 2.33 -6.30 -8.77
N GLY A 72 1.42 -6.34 -9.75
CA GLY A 72 0.94 -7.57 -10.38
C GLY A 72 0.23 -8.53 -9.41
N TYR A 73 -0.18 -9.66 -9.95
CA TYR A 73 -0.75 -10.75 -9.15
C TYR A 73 0.34 -11.65 -8.58
N LEU A 74 -0.03 -12.51 -7.61
CA LEU A 74 0.78 -13.66 -7.23
C LEU A 74 0.86 -14.67 -8.38
N ASP A 75 1.94 -15.44 -8.41
CA ASP A 75 2.14 -16.47 -9.42
C ASP A 75 0.99 -17.48 -9.40
N GLY A 76 0.52 -17.86 -10.60
CA GLY A 76 -0.59 -18.80 -10.75
C GLY A 76 -1.98 -18.22 -10.51
N THR A 77 -2.13 -16.97 -10.05
CA THR A 77 -3.44 -16.33 -9.84
C THR A 77 -4.32 -16.41 -11.07
N LYS A 78 -3.80 -16.04 -12.25
CA LYS A 78 -4.54 -16.15 -13.53
C LYS A 78 -5.01 -17.57 -13.80
N ARG A 79 -4.12 -18.56 -13.65
CA ARG A 79 -4.47 -19.97 -13.86
C ARG A 79 -5.60 -20.42 -12.91
N ARG A 80 -5.56 -20.01 -11.63
CA ARG A 80 -6.59 -20.34 -10.64
C ARG A 80 -7.94 -19.72 -11.00
N VAL A 81 -7.97 -18.45 -11.40
CA VAL A 81 -9.21 -17.80 -11.87
C VAL A 81 -9.76 -18.51 -13.11
N LEU A 82 -8.89 -18.80 -14.09
CA LEU A 82 -9.30 -19.48 -15.32
C LEU A 82 -9.81 -20.92 -15.08
N THR A 83 -9.27 -21.63 -14.09
CA THR A 83 -9.75 -22.97 -13.70
C THR A 83 -11.22 -22.95 -13.24
N ASN A 84 -11.64 -21.85 -12.60
CA ASN A 84 -13.01 -21.65 -12.12
C ASN A 84 -13.89 -20.91 -13.13
N THR A 85 -13.35 -20.53 -14.29
CA THR A 85 -14.07 -19.80 -15.34
C THR A 85 -14.68 -20.80 -16.33
N SER A 86 -15.94 -20.58 -16.69
CA SER A 86 -16.61 -21.31 -17.78
C SER A 86 -15.74 -21.32 -19.04
N SER A 87 -15.48 -22.50 -19.58
CA SER A 87 -14.55 -22.70 -20.69
C SER A 87 -15.03 -23.80 -21.62
N LYS A 88 -14.54 -23.77 -22.87
CA LYS A 88 -14.81 -24.79 -23.88
C LYS A 88 -13.64 -24.92 -24.84
N MET A 89 -13.58 -26.05 -25.55
CA MET A 89 -12.66 -26.21 -26.66
C MET A 89 -13.19 -25.50 -27.91
N ALA A 90 -12.34 -24.71 -28.57
CA ALA A 90 -12.63 -24.07 -29.86
C ALA A 90 -11.39 -24.12 -30.74
N LYS A 91 -11.51 -24.71 -31.94
CA LYS A 91 -10.40 -24.83 -32.92
C LYS A 91 -9.13 -25.49 -32.36
N GLY A 92 -9.25 -26.35 -31.35
CA GLY A 92 -8.11 -27.04 -30.73
C GLY A 92 -7.57 -26.36 -29.47
N ASP A 93 -8.02 -25.15 -29.14
CA ASP A 93 -7.59 -24.41 -27.97
C ASP A 93 -8.69 -24.31 -26.91
N LEU A 94 -8.30 -24.19 -25.64
CA LEU A 94 -9.22 -23.88 -24.56
C LEU A 94 -9.51 -22.38 -24.55
N VAL A 95 -10.78 -22.02 -24.67
CA VAL A 95 -11.26 -20.64 -24.62
C VAL A 95 -12.15 -20.42 -23.40
N TYR A 96 -12.10 -19.22 -22.84
CA TYR A 96 -12.73 -18.87 -21.57
C TYR A 96 -13.79 -17.80 -21.75
N GLU A 97 -14.89 -17.93 -21.03
CA GLU A 97 -16.00 -16.99 -21.06
C GLU A 97 -15.64 -15.69 -20.33
N CYS A 98 -15.80 -14.57 -21.02
CA CYS A 98 -15.68 -13.25 -20.43
C CYS A 98 -16.89 -12.95 -19.53
N ALA A 99 -16.63 -12.58 -18.27
CA ALA A 99 -17.68 -12.26 -17.31
C ALA A 99 -18.60 -11.11 -17.77
N GLY A 100 -18.06 -10.14 -18.53
CA GLY A 100 -18.77 -8.93 -18.95
C GLY A 100 -19.67 -9.09 -20.18
N CYS A 101 -19.23 -9.82 -21.22
CA CYS A 101 -20.00 -9.97 -22.47
C CYS A 101 -20.47 -11.40 -22.77
N LYS A 102 -20.11 -12.39 -21.94
CA LYS A 102 -20.47 -13.81 -22.10
C LYS A 102 -19.97 -14.45 -23.41
N GLN A 103 -19.02 -13.81 -24.08
CA GLN A 103 -18.31 -14.35 -25.24
C GLN A 103 -17.04 -15.08 -24.79
N TYR A 104 -16.56 -16.00 -25.62
CA TYR A 104 -15.39 -16.83 -25.34
C TYR A 104 -14.15 -16.26 -26.03
N PHE A 105 -13.05 -16.18 -25.29
CA PHE A 105 -11.79 -15.62 -25.77
C PHE A 105 -10.63 -16.57 -25.44
N SER A 106 -9.55 -16.46 -26.20
CA SER A 106 -8.29 -17.15 -25.90
C SER A 106 -7.73 -16.67 -24.54
N GLU A 107 -6.86 -17.47 -23.92
CA GLU A 107 -6.19 -17.04 -22.68
C GLU A 107 -5.44 -15.71 -22.85
N THR A 108 -4.86 -15.45 -24.02
CA THR A 108 -4.09 -14.22 -24.30
C THR A 108 -4.97 -12.98 -24.33
N ASP A 109 -6.24 -13.12 -24.71
CA ASP A 109 -7.20 -12.01 -24.81
C ASP A 109 -7.98 -11.78 -23.50
N ILE A 110 -7.81 -12.67 -22.51
CA ILE A 110 -8.40 -12.57 -21.18
C ILE A 110 -7.44 -11.88 -20.20
N THR A 111 -7.99 -10.88 -19.53
CA THR A 111 -7.42 -10.20 -18.36
C THR A 111 -8.14 -10.62 -17.09
N LEU A 112 -7.53 -10.32 -15.95
CA LEU A 112 -8.20 -10.38 -14.66
C LEU A 112 -8.63 -8.99 -14.24
N ASP A 113 -9.81 -8.90 -13.65
CA ASP A 113 -10.34 -7.68 -13.05
C ASP A 113 -11.06 -8.03 -11.74
N HIS A 114 -11.17 -7.06 -10.83
CA HIS A 114 -11.78 -7.30 -9.52
C HIS A 114 -13.29 -7.08 -9.53
N HIS A 115 -14.09 -7.97 -8.92
CA HIS A 115 -15.53 -7.77 -8.79
C HIS A 115 -15.86 -6.48 -8.02
N GLN A 116 -15.31 -6.37 -6.82
CA GLN A 116 -15.29 -5.16 -5.99
C GLN A 116 -14.00 -4.39 -6.23
N ASP A 117 -14.05 -3.06 -6.16
CA ASP A 117 -12.86 -2.21 -6.26
C ASP A 117 -11.71 -2.74 -5.39
N TRP A 118 -10.55 -2.91 -6.03
CA TRP A 118 -9.37 -3.57 -5.47
C TRP A 118 -8.88 -2.87 -4.19
N LYS A 119 -8.96 -1.54 -4.14
CA LYS A 119 -8.50 -0.76 -2.98
C LYS A 119 -9.41 -1.02 -1.79
N THR A 120 -10.72 -0.98 -2.01
CA THR A 120 -11.72 -1.31 -0.99
C THR A 120 -11.56 -2.76 -0.51
N TRP A 121 -11.31 -3.70 -1.43
CA TRP A 121 -11.10 -5.11 -1.08
C TRP A 121 -9.86 -5.33 -0.21
N ILE A 122 -8.73 -4.70 -0.55
CA ILE A 122 -7.50 -4.81 0.24
C ILE A 122 -7.71 -4.30 1.66
N PHE A 123 -8.35 -3.14 1.85
CA PHE A 123 -8.63 -2.63 3.20
C PHE A 123 -9.54 -3.55 4.01
N GLY A 124 -10.47 -4.24 3.36
CA GLY A 124 -11.40 -5.16 4.04
C GLY A 124 -10.83 -6.55 4.33
N ASN A 125 -9.80 -6.99 3.60
CA ASN A 125 -9.36 -8.40 3.62
C ASN A 125 -7.86 -8.61 3.89
N ALA A 126 -7.01 -7.58 3.78
CA ALA A 126 -5.60 -7.70 4.12
C ALA A 126 -5.39 -7.56 5.63
N GLU A 127 -4.60 -8.45 6.22
CA GLU A 127 -4.28 -8.38 7.64
C GLU A 127 -3.31 -7.21 7.91
N PRO A 128 -3.67 -6.26 8.80
CA PRO A 128 -2.76 -5.20 9.21
C PRO A 128 -1.70 -5.75 10.18
N ASN A 129 -0.54 -5.10 10.21
CA ASN A 129 0.49 -5.36 11.21
C ASN A 129 0.08 -4.78 12.59
N GLY A 130 0.93 -4.96 13.60
CA GLY A 130 0.69 -4.46 14.97
C GLY A 130 0.47 -2.95 15.08
N ASP A 131 0.91 -2.16 14.09
CA ASP A 131 0.71 -0.71 14.02
C ASP A 131 -0.55 -0.31 13.22
N GLY A 132 -1.37 -1.28 12.81
CA GLY A 132 -2.57 -1.05 12.00
C GLY A 132 -2.29 -0.79 10.52
N LYS A 133 -1.05 -0.96 10.04
CA LYS A 133 -0.67 -0.72 8.65
C LYS A 133 -0.67 -2.02 7.83
N ILE A 134 -1.05 -1.94 6.56
CA ILE A 134 -1.04 -3.10 5.66
C ILE A 134 0.35 -3.22 5.00
N SER A 135 0.97 -4.39 5.14
CA SER A 135 2.25 -4.66 4.46
C SER A 135 2.06 -4.81 2.95
N SER A 136 3.11 -4.55 2.15
CA SER A 136 3.06 -4.76 0.70
C SER A 136 2.76 -6.22 0.33
N ALA A 137 3.18 -7.18 1.16
CA ALA A 137 2.89 -8.60 0.97
C ALA A 137 1.42 -8.91 1.22
N ALA A 138 0.87 -8.49 2.36
CA ALA A 138 -0.54 -8.69 2.70
C ALA A 138 -1.48 -8.00 1.68
N ALA A 139 -1.14 -6.79 1.23
CA ALA A 139 -1.87 -6.12 0.16
C ALA A 139 -1.84 -6.92 -1.16
N LYS A 140 -0.70 -7.53 -1.51
CA LYS A 140 -0.57 -8.34 -2.72
C LYS A 140 -1.36 -9.65 -2.62
N GLU A 141 -1.40 -10.26 -1.44
CA GLU A 141 -2.23 -11.45 -1.17
C GLU A 141 -3.71 -11.14 -1.34
N ALA A 142 -4.22 -10.09 -0.68
CA ALA A 142 -5.61 -9.66 -0.82
C ALA A 142 -5.95 -9.23 -2.26
N TYR A 143 -5.03 -8.55 -2.95
CA TYR A 143 -5.19 -8.17 -4.36
C TYR A 143 -5.24 -9.37 -5.30
N SER A 144 -4.62 -10.49 -4.93
CA SER A 144 -4.58 -11.72 -5.72
C SER A 144 -5.66 -12.73 -5.30
N ASP A 145 -6.57 -12.33 -4.40
CA ASP A 145 -7.65 -13.17 -3.94
C ASP A 145 -8.58 -13.53 -5.10
N THR A 146 -8.60 -14.81 -5.46
CA THR A 146 -9.39 -15.33 -6.58
C THR A 146 -10.90 -15.21 -6.37
N SER A 147 -11.36 -15.05 -5.13
CA SER A 147 -12.79 -14.85 -4.83
C SER A 147 -13.31 -13.50 -5.31
N ASN A 148 -12.43 -12.50 -5.40
CA ASN A 148 -12.75 -11.17 -5.91
C ASN A 148 -12.26 -10.95 -7.35
N LEU A 149 -11.83 -11.98 -8.07
CA LEU A 149 -11.30 -11.85 -9.44
C LEU A 149 -12.16 -12.54 -10.50
N VAL A 150 -12.27 -11.89 -11.66
CA VAL A 150 -12.96 -12.43 -12.84
C VAL A 150 -12.11 -12.38 -14.10
N ALA A 151 -12.37 -13.35 -14.98
CA ALA A 151 -11.91 -13.32 -16.36
C ALA A 151 -12.72 -12.30 -17.19
N MET A 152 -12.04 -11.30 -17.77
CA MET A 152 -12.65 -10.31 -18.65
C MET A 152 -11.81 -10.08 -19.90
N CYS A 153 -12.45 -9.92 -21.06
CA CYS A 153 -11.74 -9.48 -22.25
C CYS A 153 -11.32 -8.00 -22.13
N GLN A 154 -10.26 -7.61 -22.84
CA GLN A 154 -9.72 -6.25 -22.83
C GLN A 154 -10.77 -5.15 -23.05
N PRO A 155 -11.70 -5.26 -24.02
CA PRO A 155 -12.73 -4.23 -24.22
C PRO A 155 -13.69 -4.09 -23.03
N CYS A 156 -14.11 -5.21 -22.43
CA CYS A 156 -15.01 -5.18 -21.28
C CYS A 156 -14.34 -4.59 -20.04
N ASN A 157 -13.07 -4.95 -19.80
CA ASN A 157 -12.29 -4.42 -18.70
C ASN A 157 -12.10 -2.89 -18.87
N SER A 158 -11.69 -2.45 -20.06
CA SER A 158 -11.54 -1.01 -20.39
C SER A 158 -12.86 -0.25 -20.26
N LYS A 159 -13.99 -0.85 -20.64
CA LYS A 159 -15.32 -0.20 -20.49
C LYS A 159 -15.68 0.01 -19.02
N LYS A 160 -15.33 -0.93 -18.14
CA LYS A 160 -15.63 -0.85 -16.70
C LYS A 160 -14.76 0.19 -16.00
N ASN A 161 -13.46 0.17 -16.27
CA ASN A 161 -12.48 1.01 -15.57
C ASN A 161 -12.24 2.37 -16.25
N GLY A 162 -12.86 2.61 -17.42
CA GLY A 162 -12.65 3.81 -18.22
C GLY A 162 -11.34 3.78 -19.01
N PRO A 163 -11.02 4.85 -19.76
CA PRO A 163 -9.74 4.97 -20.46
C PRO A 163 -8.59 4.87 -19.45
N ARG A 164 -7.55 4.13 -19.84
CA ARG A 164 -6.45 3.64 -18.99
C ARG A 164 -5.60 4.70 -18.25
N ASP A 165 -5.94 5.98 -18.36
CA ASP A 165 -5.17 7.11 -17.83
C ASP A 165 -6.03 8.15 -17.07
N LYS A 166 -7.33 7.92 -16.88
CA LYS A 166 -8.21 8.88 -16.19
C LYS A 166 -8.44 8.55 -14.71
N TYR A 167 -8.22 7.31 -14.30
CA TYR A 167 -8.58 6.81 -12.97
C TYR A 167 -7.51 5.88 -12.35
N ASP A 168 -6.30 5.81 -12.94
CA ASP A 168 -5.15 5.06 -12.43
C ASP A 168 -4.23 5.95 -11.56
#